data_AF-A0A6C0CBE4-F1
#
_entry.id   AF-A0A6C0CBE4-F1
#
_cell.length_a   1.000
_cell.length_b   1.000
_cell.length_c   1.000
_cell.angle_alpha   90.00
_cell.angle_beta   90.00
_cell.angle_gamma   90.00
#
_symmetry.space_group_name_H-M   'P 1'
#
loop_
_entity.id
_entity.type
_entity.pdbx_description
1 polymer ?
#
loop_
_entity_poly.entity_id
_entity_poly.type
_entity_poly.pdbx_seq_one_letter_code
_entity_poly.pdbx_strand_id
1 'polypeptide(L)'
;MPSQTRRSSRLRSSAVKKIQKRFRSRKRLRSKASRKIQSRVRGRQTRKVINREKNTSTTVNDCPICFEPLTEHVRIALPCGHRFHAHCIRRSLTSTGGTCPKCRTVVTNINYPSEQEQERQIIPLFQLQPLIHELDYVLDLEPIQLIGHFTERARELDIIEQSIAQQRLLLPDAPEIPNIAYELAIVNEVNATDTETTLISLHDEVSYIRDNYGHYGGRPTRNDEILDDHILAIFNRISNLLEVATYDARNATRISNAIGSLALIS
;
A
#
# COMPACT_ATOMS: atom_id res chain seq x y z
N MET A 1 29.02 28.12 -55.77
CA MET A 1 28.97 26.79 -55.12
C MET A 1 30.39 26.37 -54.79
N PRO A 2 30.67 25.68 -53.66
CA PRO A 2 29.80 25.48 -52.49
C PRO A 2 29.73 26.82 -51.68
N SER A 3 29.58 26.95 -50.35
CA SER A 3 29.27 26.02 -49.23
C SER A 3 28.34 26.72 -48.20
N GLN A 4 28.19 26.17 -46.99
CA GLN A 4 27.39 26.76 -45.89
C GLN A 4 28.15 26.72 -44.55
N THR A 5 27.93 27.73 -43.69
CA THR A 5 27.75 27.48 -42.24
C THR A 5 26.71 28.45 -41.66
N ARG A 6 25.59 27.92 -41.15
CA ARG A 6 24.68 28.69 -40.29
C ARG A 6 25.25 28.74 -38.88
N ARG A 7 25.50 29.94 -38.34
CA ARG A 7 25.65 30.16 -36.89
C ARG A 7 24.65 31.19 -36.39
N SER A 8 24.00 30.82 -35.29
CA SER A 8 22.95 31.61 -34.63
C SER A 8 23.52 32.87 -33.98
N SER A 9 22.79 33.98 -34.06
CA SER A 9 23.06 35.17 -33.25
C SER A 9 21.81 35.60 -32.48
N ARG A 10 21.93 35.59 -31.15
CA ARG A 10 20.87 35.98 -30.22
C ARG A 10 20.66 37.50 -30.32
N LEU A 11 19.56 37.95 -30.94
CA LEU A 11 19.11 39.33 -30.85
C LEU A 11 18.65 39.64 -29.41
N ARG A 12 19.63 40.03 -28.57
CA ARG A 12 19.43 40.50 -27.19
C ARG A 12 18.79 41.89 -27.19
N SER A 13 17.49 41.96 -27.44
CA SER A 13 16.73 43.21 -27.39
C SER A 13 16.88 43.89 -26.01
N SER A 14 17.20 45.19 -26.02
CA SER A 14 17.58 45.96 -24.82
C SER A 14 16.46 46.07 -23.78
N ALA A 15 15.21 45.81 -24.18
CA ALA A 15 14.01 45.78 -23.33
C ALA A 15 14.14 44.80 -22.15
N VAL A 16 14.65 43.58 -22.38
CA VAL A 16 14.73 42.52 -21.34
C VAL A 16 15.64 42.95 -20.18
N LYS A 17 16.74 43.64 -20.47
CA LYS A 17 17.67 44.18 -19.45
C LYS A 17 17.04 45.31 -18.62
N LYS A 18 16.09 46.08 -19.18
CA LYS A 18 15.40 47.17 -18.47
C LYS A 18 14.39 46.63 -17.43
N ILE A 19 13.70 45.53 -17.76
CA ILE A 19 12.75 44.87 -16.86
C ILE A 19 13.49 44.23 -15.66
N GLN A 20 14.56 43.46 -15.91
CA GLN A 20 15.34 42.83 -14.83
C GLN A 20 15.98 43.84 -13.85
N LYS A 21 16.32 45.05 -14.29
CA LYS A 21 16.81 46.13 -13.39
C LYS A 21 15.74 46.67 -12.43
N ARG A 22 14.46 46.72 -12.82
CA ARG A 22 13.37 47.23 -11.96
C ARG A 22 13.01 46.29 -10.80
N PHE A 23 13.11 44.98 -10.99
CA PHE A 23 12.82 44.01 -9.92
C PHE A 23 13.98 43.85 -8.91
N ARG A 24 15.23 44.06 -9.33
CA ARG A 24 16.39 43.98 -8.41
C ARG A 24 16.56 45.20 -7.49
N SER A 25 16.04 46.39 -7.83
CA SER A 25 16.18 47.58 -6.99
C SER A 25 15.19 47.65 -5.81
N ARG A 26 13.98 47.08 -5.95
CA ARG A 26 12.95 47.06 -4.87
C ARG A 26 13.37 46.29 -3.62
N LYS A 27 14.32 45.34 -3.71
CA LYS A 27 14.76 44.50 -2.57
C LYS A 27 15.72 45.20 -1.58
N ARG A 28 16.17 46.45 -1.84
CA ARG A 28 17.24 47.10 -1.04
C ARG A 28 16.87 48.38 -0.28
N LEU A 29 15.60 48.80 -0.24
CA LEU A 29 15.09 49.86 0.66
C LEU A 29 14.17 49.32 1.77
N ARG A 30 14.74 48.52 2.70
CA ARG A 30 14.24 48.50 4.08
C ARG A 30 14.95 49.59 4.87
N SER A 31 14.20 50.59 5.32
CA SER A 31 14.73 51.76 6.04
C SER A 31 15.53 51.37 7.28
N LYS A 32 16.50 52.21 7.69
CA LYS A 32 17.26 52.00 8.94
C LYS A 32 16.32 51.95 10.16
N ALA A 33 15.18 52.66 10.12
CA ALA A 33 14.11 52.59 11.12
C ALA A 33 13.49 51.18 11.25
N SER A 34 13.17 50.52 10.13
CA SER A 34 12.58 49.16 10.13
C SER A 34 13.47 48.13 10.83
N ARG A 35 14.80 48.24 10.70
CA ARG A 35 15.77 47.39 11.43
C ARG A 35 15.75 47.61 12.95
N LYS A 36 15.57 48.85 13.42
CA LYS A 36 15.57 49.20 14.85
C LYS A 36 14.27 48.79 15.57
N ILE A 37 13.16 48.69 14.83
CA ILE A 37 11.90 48.12 15.32
C ILE A 37 12.03 46.59 15.42
N GLN A 38 12.52 45.91 14.37
CA GLN A 38 12.68 44.45 14.39
C GLN A 38 13.68 43.96 15.45
N SER A 39 14.75 44.71 15.77
CA SER A 39 15.68 44.32 16.84
C SER A 39 15.14 44.53 18.26
N ARG A 40 14.23 45.50 18.48
CA ARG A 40 13.57 45.68 19.79
C ARG A 40 12.47 44.63 20.02
N VAL A 41 11.70 44.27 19.00
CA VAL A 41 10.65 43.24 19.10
C VAL A 41 11.24 41.82 19.22
N ARG A 42 12.33 41.49 18.52
CA ARG A 42 13.01 40.17 18.65
C ARG A 42 14.04 40.09 19.80
N GLY A 43 14.24 41.17 20.57
CA GLY A 43 15.40 41.31 21.45
C GLY A 43 15.21 40.88 22.91
N ARG A 44 13.99 40.87 23.45
CA ARG A 44 13.78 40.66 24.91
C ARG A 44 12.64 39.73 25.36
N GLN A 45 11.64 39.41 24.55
CA GLN A 45 10.49 38.58 24.99
C GLN A 45 10.49 37.12 24.50
N THR A 46 11.22 36.76 23.45
CA THR A 46 11.08 35.44 22.79
C THR A 46 12.15 34.40 23.13
N ARG A 47 13.13 34.70 23.99
CA ARG A 47 14.15 33.71 24.44
C ARG A 47 14.00 33.23 25.90
N LYS A 48 13.03 33.75 26.66
CA LYS A 48 12.74 33.30 28.04
C LYS A 48 11.31 32.76 28.26
N VAL A 49 10.45 32.78 27.24
CA VAL A 49 9.06 32.25 27.32
C VAL A 49 8.87 31.01 26.44
N ILE A 50 9.61 30.86 25.33
CA ILE A 50 9.44 29.74 24.38
C ILE A 50 9.97 28.38 24.93
N ASN A 51 10.61 28.36 26.11
CA ASN A 51 11.25 27.16 26.65
C ASN A 51 10.86 26.86 28.12
N ARG A 52 9.64 27.22 28.56
CA ARG A 52 9.14 26.83 29.89
C ARG A 52 7.65 26.49 30.02
N GLU A 53 6.82 26.73 29.01
CA GLU A 53 5.36 26.48 29.08
C GLU A 53 4.83 25.75 27.84
N LYS A 54 5.27 24.49 27.64
CA LYS A 54 4.50 23.49 26.89
C LYS A 54 4.61 22.05 27.46
N ASN A 55 5.05 21.93 28.72
CA ASN A 55 5.03 20.68 29.50
C ASN A 55 4.00 20.70 30.65
N THR A 56 3.10 21.69 30.69
CA THR A 56 2.02 21.80 31.69
C THR A 56 0.72 22.35 31.06
N SER A 57 0.31 21.76 29.95
CA SER A 57 -1.09 21.75 29.54
C SER A 57 -1.43 20.36 29.03
N THR A 58 -1.72 19.44 29.95
CA THR A 58 -2.59 18.29 29.69
C THR A 58 -3.98 18.85 29.39
N THR A 59 -4.15 19.32 28.16
CA THR A 59 -5.43 19.71 27.59
C THR A 59 -6.38 18.53 27.73
N VAL A 60 -7.50 18.73 28.43
CA VAL A 60 -8.48 17.70 28.82
C VAL A 60 -9.23 17.09 27.61
N ASN A 61 -8.79 17.44 26.41
CA ASN A 61 -9.39 17.17 25.11
C ASN A 61 -8.40 16.55 24.11
N ASP A 62 -7.22 16.06 24.50
CA ASP A 62 -6.34 15.31 23.59
C ASP A 62 -6.39 13.81 23.88
N CYS A 63 -6.30 12.97 22.83
CA CYS A 63 -6.35 11.53 22.97
C CYS A 63 -5.02 10.99 23.50
N PRO A 64 -4.98 10.25 24.62
CA PRO A 64 -3.73 9.75 25.19
C PRO A 64 -3.15 8.54 24.42
N ILE A 65 -3.69 8.18 23.25
CA ILE A 65 -3.21 7.07 22.40
C ILE A 65 -2.49 7.61 21.16
N CYS A 66 -3.12 8.53 20.39
CA CYS A 66 -2.52 9.15 19.20
C CYS A 66 -1.96 10.56 19.43
N PHE A 67 -2.22 11.16 20.60
CA PHE A 67 -1.85 12.55 20.95
C PHE A 67 -2.49 13.65 20.07
N GLU A 68 -3.54 13.30 19.32
CA GLU A 68 -4.36 14.22 18.53
C GLU A 68 -5.59 14.72 19.31
N PRO A 69 -6.15 15.89 18.97
CA PRO A 69 -7.32 16.43 19.65
C PRO A 69 -8.58 15.57 19.45
N LEU A 70 -9.36 15.43 20.51
CA LEU A 70 -10.66 14.76 20.60
C LEU A 70 -11.77 15.64 20.01
N THR A 71 -11.67 15.96 18.72
CA THR A 71 -12.67 16.74 17.98
C THR A 71 -13.93 15.93 17.69
N GLU A 72 -13.76 14.68 17.22
CA GLU A 72 -14.85 13.85 16.70
C GLU A 72 -14.74 12.39 17.20
N HIS A 73 -15.86 11.66 17.12
CA HIS A 73 -15.98 10.23 17.47
C HIS A 73 -15.37 9.83 18.83
N VAL A 74 -15.56 10.67 19.85
CA VAL A 74 -15.02 10.46 21.20
C VAL A 74 -15.82 9.39 21.96
N ARG A 75 -15.13 8.42 22.55
CA ARG A 75 -15.69 7.43 23.48
C ARG A 75 -15.15 7.65 24.89
N ILE A 76 -16.01 7.42 25.89
CA ILE A 76 -15.67 7.45 27.30
C ILE A 76 -15.58 6.00 27.78
N ALA A 77 -14.45 5.59 28.35
CA ALA A 77 -14.27 4.30 28.97
C ALA A 77 -14.89 4.30 30.39
N LEU A 78 -15.94 3.52 30.62
CA LEU A 78 -16.56 3.35 31.93
C LEU A 78 -16.02 2.09 32.63
N PRO A 79 -15.83 2.11 33.97
CA PRO A 79 -16.26 3.16 34.89
C PRO A 79 -15.25 4.32 35.07
N CYS A 80 -14.05 4.24 34.51
CA CYS A 80 -12.95 5.16 34.81
C CYS A 80 -13.04 6.59 34.22
N GLY A 81 -14.00 6.86 33.33
CA GLY A 81 -14.27 8.20 32.78
C GLY A 81 -13.29 8.73 31.73
N HIS A 82 -12.30 7.93 31.31
CA HIS A 82 -11.26 8.39 30.39
C HIS A 82 -11.73 8.49 28.93
N ARG A 83 -11.32 9.55 28.23
CA ARG A 83 -11.76 9.91 26.88
C ARG A 83 -10.71 9.55 25.82
N PHE A 84 -11.17 9.01 24.70
CA PHE A 84 -10.34 8.55 23.58
C PHE A 84 -11.12 8.66 22.26
N HIS A 85 -10.47 8.68 21.09
CA HIS A 85 -11.19 8.41 19.83
C HIS A 85 -11.67 6.95 19.79
N ALA A 86 -12.84 6.72 19.18
CA ALA A 86 -13.49 5.41 19.13
C ALA A 86 -12.60 4.30 18.55
N HIS A 87 -11.87 4.58 17.46
CA HIS A 87 -10.95 3.62 16.85
C HIS A 87 -9.76 3.32 17.79
N CYS A 88 -9.12 4.36 18.35
CA CYS A 88 -7.97 4.22 19.23
C CYS A 88 -8.29 3.36 20.47
N ILE A 89 -9.40 3.61 21.15
CA ILE A 89 -9.77 2.80 22.32
C ILE A 89 -10.18 1.38 21.92
N ARG A 90 -10.92 1.18 20.82
CA ARG A 90 -11.31 -0.17 20.37
C ARG A 90 -10.08 -1.03 20.07
N ARG A 91 -9.13 -0.51 19.28
CA ARG A 91 -7.86 -1.19 18.99
C ARG A 91 -7.06 -1.47 20.26
N SER A 92 -6.99 -0.51 21.18
CA SER A 92 -6.24 -0.71 22.40
C SER A 92 -6.89 -1.70 23.36
N LEU A 93 -8.23 -1.79 23.43
CA LEU A 93 -8.92 -2.77 24.28
C LEU A 93 -8.74 -4.20 23.78
N THR A 94 -8.68 -4.42 22.46
CA THR A 94 -8.27 -5.71 21.89
C THR A 94 -6.87 -6.10 22.39
N SER A 95 -5.88 -5.21 22.30
CA SER A 95 -4.50 -5.51 22.76
C SER A 95 -4.30 -5.54 24.29
N THR A 96 -5.24 -5.03 25.10
CA THR A 96 -5.12 -4.98 26.57
C THR A 96 -6.14 -5.87 27.30
N GLY A 97 -6.83 -6.76 26.58
CA GLY A 97 -7.86 -7.65 27.14
C GLY A 97 -9.01 -6.88 27.82
N GLY A 98 -9.39 -5.72 27.28
CA GLY A 98 -10.48 -4.89 27.81
C GLY A 98 -10.10 -3.91 28.92
N THR A 99 -8.81 -3.67 29.18
CA THR A 99 -8.39 -2.73 30.24
C THR A 99 -8.04 -1.33 29.71
N CYS A 100 -8.45 -0.29 30.43
CA CYS A 100 -8.27 1.10 30.02
C CYS A 100 -6.77 1.48 29.93
N PRO A 101 -6.26 1.98 28.79
CA PRO A 101 -4.83 2.25 28.62
C PRO A 101 -4.24 3.26 29.59
N LYS A 102 -5.07 4.18 30.12
CA LYS A 102 -4.65 5.26 31.01
C LYS A 102 -4.64 4.89 32.51
N CYS A 103 -5.34 3.83 32.91
CA CYS A 103 -5.53 3.50 34.35
C CYS A 103 -5.71 2.01 34.66
N ARG A 104 -5.72 1.14 33.65
CA ARG A 104 -5.86 -0.33 33.74
C ARG A 104 -7.18 -0.84 34.33
N THR A 105 -8.14 0.03 34.64
CA THR A 105 -9.52 -0.38 34.99
C THR A 105 -10.19 -1.09 33.80
N VAL A 106 -10.85 -2.21 34.06
CA VAL A 106 -11.65 -2.94 33.05
C VAL A 106 -12.74 -2.03 32.48
N VAL A 107 -12.91 -2.03 31.16
CA VAL A 107 -13.87 -1.19 30.44
C VAL A 107 -15.10 -2.01 30.08
N THR A 108 -16.28 -1.56 30.52
CA THR A 108 -17.53 -2.36 30.42
C THR A 108 -18.51 -1.88 29.35
N ASN A 109 -18.26 -0.72 28.72
CA ASN A 109 -19.22 -0.03 27.86
C ASN A 109 -18.77 0.14 26.39
N ILE A 110 -17.65 -0.47 26.01
CA ILE A 110 -17.08 -0.39 24.66
C ILE A 110 -16.88 -1.83 24.19
N ASN A 111 -17.62 -2.25 23.16
CA ASN A 111 -17.42 -3.57 22.56
C ASN A 111 -16.12 -3.60 21.75
N TYR A 112 -15.31 -4.63 21.95
CA TYR A 112 -14.07 -4.90 21.23
C TYR A 112 -14.01 -6.41 20.93
N PRO A 113 -13.53 -6.83 19.75
CA PRO A 113 -13.36 -8.25 19.47
C PRO A 113 -12.29 -8.83 20.40
N SER A 114 -12.57 -9.99 20.97
CA SER A 114 -11.60 -10.78 21.74
C SER A 114 -10.61 -11.49 20.82
N GLU A 115 -9.42 -11.83 21.32
CA GLU A 115 -8.40 -12.56 20.56
C GLU A 115 -8.94 -13.91 20.03
N GLN A 116 -9.81 -14.57 20.81
CA GLN A 116 -10.48 -15.81 20.42
C GLN A 116 -11.53 -15.63 19.29
N GLU A 117 -12.12 -14.44 19.16
CA GLU A 117 -12.99 -14.11 18.01
C GLU A 117 -12.17 -13.73 16.77
N GLN A 118 -10.92 -13.30 16.94
CA GLN A 118 -9.99 -13.07 15.83
C GLN A 118 -9.44 -14.40 15.29
N GLU A 119 -9.11 -15.38 16.14
CA GLU A 119 -8.77 -16.74 15.69
C GLU A 119 -9.96 -17.48 15.05
N ARG A 120 -11.20 -17.18 15.45
CA ARG A 120 -12.41 -17.66 14.77
C ARG A 120 -12.71 -16.92 13.46
N GLN A 121 -11.94 -15.88 13.14
CA GLN A 121 -11.88 -15.23 11.85
C GLN A 121 -10.60 -15.63 11.09
N ILE A 122 -10.26 -16.93 11.12
CA ILE A 122 -9.56 -17.54 9.98
C ILE A 122 -10.52 -17.43 8.79
N ILE A 123 -10.43 -16.30 8.11
CA ILE A 123 -10.94 -16.10 6.77
C ILE A 123 -10.21 -17.15 5.91
N PRO A 124 -10.91 -18.09 5.23
CA PRO A 124 -10.23 -18.94 4.26
C PRO A 124 -9.61 -18.02 3.20
N LEU A 125 -8.37 -18.32 2.78
CA LEU A 125 -7.54 -17.44 1.93
C LEU A 125 -8.29 -16.89 0.69
N PHE A 126 -9.28 -17.64 0.22
CA PHE A 126 -10.24 -17.31 -0.83
C PHE A 126 -11.03 -15.99 -0.67
N GLN A 127 -11.17 -15.37 0.51
CA GLN A 127 -11.87 -14.07 0.65
C GLN A 127 -10.96 -12.83 0.55
N LEU A 128 -9.66 -12.99 0.24
CA LEU A 128 -8.79 -11.89 -0.18
C LEU A 128 -8.86 -11.63 -1.70
N GLN A 129 -9.99 -11.95 -2.34
CA GLN A 129 -10.33 -11.37 -3.63
C GLN A 129 -10.50 -9.86 -3.41
N PRO A 130 -9.73 -8.97 -4.08
CA PRO A 130 -9.93 -7.54 -3.95
C PRO A 130 -11.35 -7.23 -4.42
N LEU A 131 -12.17 -6.69 -3.52
CA LEU A 131 -13.46 -6.14 -3.90
C LEU A 131 -13.19 -5.09 -4.98
N ILE A 132 -13.92 -5.11 -6.09
CA ILE A 132 -13.70 -4.20 -7.24
C ILE A 132 -13.67 -2.72 -6.80
N HIS A 133 -14.32 -2.39 -5.68
CA HIS A 133 -14.33 -1.09 -5.04
C HIS A 133 -12.99 -0.63 -4.40
N GLU A 134 -12.04 -1.54 -4.16
CA GLU A 134 -10.68 -1.21 -3.71
C GLU A 134 -9.74 -0.88 -4.88
N LEU A 135 -10.03 -1.39 -6.08
CA LEU A 135 -9.24 -1.11 -7.29
C LEU A 135 -9.48 0.30 -7.84
N ASP A 136 -10.66 0.89 -7.62
CA ASP A 136 -10.93 2.31 -7.93
C ASP A 136 -9.88 3.24 -7.25
N TYR A 137 -9.50 2.96 -6.00
CA TYR A 137 -8.47 3.73 -5.28
C TYR A 137 -7.06 3.57 -5.88
N VAL A 138 -6.78 2.43 -6.52
CA VAL A 138 -5.48 2.16 -7.16
C VAL A 138 -5.29 3.00 -8.43
N LEU A 139 -6.39 3.33 -9.14
CA LEU A 139 -6.36 4.19 -10.33
C LEU A 139 -6.11 5.67 -10.00
N ASP A 140 -6.46 6.12 -8.79
CA ASP A 140 -6.21 7.48 -8.29
C ASP A 140 -4.75 7.72 -7.83
N LEU A 141 -3.88 6.70 -7.87
CA LEU A 141 -2.50 6.79 -7.39
C LEU A 141 -1.57 7.52 -8.35
N GLU A 142 -0.62 8.29 -7.80
CA GLU A 142 0.47 8.87 -8.59
C GLU A 142 1.35 7.76 -9.19
N PRO A 143 1.95 7.96 -10.38
CA PRO A 143 2.66 6.89 -11.10
C PRO A 143 3.75 6.18 -10.28
N ILE A 144 4.43 6.92 -9.40
CA ILE A 144 5.47 6.38 -8.51
C ILE A 144 4.93 5.49 -7.38
N GLN A 145 3.70 5.71 -6.95
CA GLN A 145 3.02 4.84 -5.99
C GLN A 145 2.59 3.54 -6.68
N LEU A 146 2.08 3.63 -7.92
CA LEU A 146 1.68 2.46 -8.70
C LEU A 146 2.88 1.60 -9.14
N ILE A 147 4.04 2.21 -9.45
CA ILE A 147 5.32 1.46 -9.58
C ILE A 147 5.66 0.72 -8.29
N GLY A 148 5.41 1.33 -7.12
CA GLY A 148 5.58 0.67 -5.82
C GLY A 148 4.67 -0.55 -5.65
N HIS A 149 3.41 -0.43 -6.03
CA HIS A 149 2.43 -1.53 -6.06
C HIS A 149 2.90 -2.69 -6.94
N PHE A 150 3.27 -2.42 -8.19
CA PHE A 150 3.79 -3.44 -9.12
C PHE A 150 5.12 -4.05 -8.66
N THR A 151 5.92 -3.32 -7.88
CA THR A 151 7.14 -3.85 -7.24
C THR A 151 6.81 -4.85 -6.13
N GLU A 152 5.70 -4.69 -5.40
CA GLU A 152 5.25 -5.67 -4.40
C GLU A 152 4.65 -6.91 -5.08
N ARG A 153 3.76 -6.71 -6.06
CA ARG A 153 3.23 -7.79 -6.91
C ARG A 153 4.36 -8.63 -7.53
N ALA A 154 5.48 -8.01 -7.93
CA ALA A 154 6.64 -8.73 -8.43
C ALA A 154 7.21 -9.75 -7.42
N ARG A 155 7.28 -9.39 -6.13
CA ARG A 155 7.79 -10.26 -5.05
C ARG A 155 6.82 -11.38 -4.72
N GLU A 156 5.52 -11.11 -4.76
CA GLU A 156 4.50 -12.14 -4.59
C GLU A 156 4.59 -13.19 -5.70
N LEU A 157 4.84 -12.76 -6.95
CA LEU A 157 5.09 -13.67 -8.07
C LEU A 157 6.40 -14.47 -7.91
N ASP A 158 7.46 -13.90 -7.31
CA ASP A 158 8.67 -14.65 -6.98
C ASP A 158 8.40 -15.80 -5.99
N ILE A 159 7.46 -15.61 -5.05
CA ILE A 159 7.05 -16.62 -4.07
C ILE A 159 6.16 -17.67 -4.73
N ILE A 160 5.20 -17.25 -5.55
CA ILE A 160 4.29 -18.16 -6.29
C ILE A 160 5.08 -19.05 -7.25
N GLU A 161 6.04 -18.49 -8.00
CA GLU A 161 6.90 -19.26 -8.92
C GLU A 161 7.75 -20.32 -8.18
N GLN A 162 8.24 -20.00 -6.98
CA GLN A 162 8.92 -20.98 -6.12
C GLN A 162 7.96 -22.07 -5.61
N SER A 163 6.73 -21.71 -5.25
CA SER A 163 5.69 -22.66 -4.81
C SER A 163 5.35 -23.64 -5.94
N ILE A 164 5.08 -23.14 -7.15
CA ILE A 164 4.85 -23.96 -8.35
C ILE A 164 6.03 -24.89 -8.61
N ALA A 165 7.27 -24.37 -8.56
CA ALA A 165 8.47 -25.18 -8.80
C ALA A 165 8.62 -26.33 -7.77
N GLN A 166 8.28 -26.10 -6.50
CA GLN A 166 8.28 -27.15 -5.47
C GLN A 166 7.15 -28.16 -5.69
N GLN A 167 5.95 -27.68 -6.02
CA GLN A 167 4.77 -28.51 -6.20
C GLN A 167 4.87 -29.43 -7.42
N ARG A 168 5.47 -28.97 -8.52
CA ARG A 168 5.68 -29.78 -9.74
C ARG A 168 6.61 -30.98 -9.52
N LEU A 169 7.44 -30.99 -8.48
CA LEU A 169 8.20 -32.18 -8.07
C LEU A 169 7.30 -33.32 -7.56
N LEU A 170 6.05 -33.02 -7.20
CA LEU A 170 5.05 -33.97 -6.70
C LEU A 170 3.95 -34.30 -7.73
N LEU A 171 3.98 -33.65 -8.90
CA LEU A 171 2.98 -33.75 -9.97
C LEU A 171 3.64 -34.20 -11.29
N PRO A 172 3.93 -35.51 -11.47
CA PRO A 172 4.51 -36.00 -12.70
C PRO A 172 3.56 -35.81 -13.90
N ASP A 173 4.13 -35.58 -15.08
CA ASP A 173 3.37 -35.34 -16.31
C ASP A 173 2.52 -36.57 -16.69
N ALA A 174 1.39 -36.31 -17.35
CA ALA A 174 0.53 -37.39 -17.83
C ALA A 174 1.26 -38.28 -18.87
N PRO A 175 1.11 -39.62 -18.83
CA PRO A 175 0.08 -40.37 -18.10
C PRO A 175 0.48 -40.85 -16.70
N GLU A 176 1.67 -40.52 -16.19
CA GLU A 176 2.21 -41.10 -14.96
C GLU A 176 1.33 -40.82 -13.73
N ILE A 177 1.31 -41.74 -12.78
CA ILE A 177 0.59 -41.61 -11.49
C ILE A 177 1.60 -41.90 -10.36
N PRO A 178 1.82 -40.96 -9.43
CA PRO A 178 2.76 -41.17 -8.33
C PRO A 178 2.19 -42.15 -7.30
N ASN A 179 3.04 -43.00 -6.74
CA ASN A 179 2.69 -43.88 -5.63
C ASN A 179 2.73 -43.11 -4.30
N ILE A 180 1.65 -42.40 -4.00
CA ILE A 180 1.46 -41.59 -2.78
C ILE A 180 0.12 -41.92 -2.12
N ALA A 181 -0.01 -41.56 -0.84
CA ALA A 181 -1.27 -41.65 -0.11
C ALA A 181 -2.33 -40.72 -0.72
N TYR A 182 -3.60 -41.13 -0.68
CA TYR A 182 -4.72 -40.39 -1.26
C TYR A 182 -4.87 -38.99 -0.62
N GLU A 183 -4.66 -38.88 0.69
CA GLU A 183 -4.70 -37.62 1.43
C GLU A 183 -3.67 -36.62 0.91
N LEU A 184 -2.46 -37.09 0.55
CA LEU A 184 -1.42 -36.24 -0.04
C LEU A 184 -1.77 -35.82 -1.47
N ALA A 185 -2.41 -36.69 -2.24
CA ALA A 185 -2.91 -36.35 -3.58
C ALA A 185 -3.97 -35.24 -3.52
N ILE A 186 -4.89 -35.31 -2.55
CA ILE A 186 -5.91 -34.27 -2.32
C ILE A 186 -5.28 -32.95 -1.85
N VAL A 187 -4.29 -32.98 -0.95
CA VAL A 187 -3.54 -31.77 -0.55
C VAL A 187 -2.84 -31.12 -1.75
N ASN A 188 -2.25 -31.91 -2.64
CA ASN A 188 -1.61 -31.40 -3.86
C ASN A 188 -2.63 -30.83 -4.87
N GLU A 189 -3.84 -31.38 -4.95
CA GLU A 189 -4.94 -30.83 -5.76
C GLU A 189 -5.42 -29.47 -5.24
N VAL A 190 -5.68 -29.38 -3.93
CA VAL A 190 -6.08 -28.12 -3.28
C VAL A 190 -5.02 -27.04 -3.46
N ASN A 191 -3.74 -27.35 -3.19
CA ASN A 191 -2.65 -26.38 -3.38
C ASN A 191 -2.52 -25.91 -4.84
N ALA A 192 -2.78 -26.78 -5.83
CA ALA A 192 -2.68 -26.42 -7.24
C ALA A 192 -3.82 -25.48 -7.66
N THR A 193 -5.03 -25.78 -7.22
CA THR A 193 -6.24 -24.97 -7.49
C THR A 193 -6.24 -23.64 -6.73
N ASP A 194 -5.73 -23.60 -5.50
CA ASP A 194 -5.49 -22.35 -4.76
C ASP A 194 -4.44 -21.46 -5.48
N THR A 195 -3.42 -22.08 -6.07
CA THR A 195 -2.40 -21.36 -6.86
C THR A 195 -2.97 -20.82 -8.18
N GLU A 196 -3.75 -21.62 -8.91
CA GLU A 196 -4.46 -21.21 -10.13
C GLU A 196 -5.41 -20.03 -9.85
N THR A 197 -6.26 -20.14 -8.83
CA THR A 197 -7.22 -19.09 -8.46
C THR A 197 -6.55 -17.80 -7.98
N THR A 198 -5.44 -17.89 -7.24
CA THR A 198 -4.62 -16.74 -6.87
C THR A 198 -4.09 -16.01 -8.12
N LEU A 199 -3.55 -16.75 -9.09
CA LEU A 199 -3.04 -16.18 -10.34
C LEU A 199 -4.14 -15.59 -11.22
N ILE A 200 -5.36 -16.17 -11.24
CA ILE A 200 -6.53 -15.54 -11.88
C ILE A 200 -6.84 -14.19 -11.23
N SER A 201 -6.90 -14.12 -9.89
CA SER A 201 -7.19 -12.87 -9.19
C SER A 201 -6.15 -11.77 -9.46
N LEU A 202 -4.87 -12.14 -9.52
CA LEU A 202 -3.78 -11.21 -9.87
C LEU A 202 -3.86 -10.79 -11.35
N HIS A 203 -4.22 -11.71 -12.25
CA HIS A 203 -4.40 -11.41 -13.67
C HIS A 203 -5.53 -10.40 -13.90
N ASP A 204 -6.65 -10.56 -13.19
CA ASP A 204 -7.81 -9.68 -13.30
C ASP A 204 -7.53 -8.30 -12.69
N GLU A 205 -6.85 -8.23 -11.54
CA GLU A 205 -6.33 -6.99 -10.96
C GLU A 205 -5.46 -6.22 -11.97
N VAL A 206 -4.45 -6.88 -12.55
CA VAL A 206 -3.48 -6.22 -13.44
C VAL A 206 -4.09 -5.88 -14.79
N SER A 207 -5.02 -6.70 -15.30
CA SER A 207 -5.83 -6.37 -16.48
C SER A 207 -6.68 -5.12 -16.23
N TYR A 208 -7.40 -5.07 -15.11
CA TYR A 208 -8.22 -3.93 -14.74
C TYR A 208 -7.39 -2.65 -14.61
N ILE A 209 -6.23 -2.71 -13.95
CA ILE A 209 -5.32 -1.55 -13.85
C ILE A 209 -4.82 -1.15 -15.23
N ARG A 210 -4.30 -2.07 -16.06
CA ARG A 210 -3.80 -1.75 -17.41
C ARG A 210 -4.86 -1.11 -18.29
N ASP A 211 -6.08 -1.62 -18.25
CA ASP A 211 -7.14 -1.22 -19.18
C ASP A 211 -7.84 0.09 -18.74
N ASN A 212 -7.73 0.49 -17.46
CA ASN A 212 -8.33 1.70 -16.91
C ASN A 212 -7.32 2.79 -16.48
N TYR A 213 -6.03 2.47 -16.32
CA TYR A 213 -4.97 3.45 -16.04
C TYR A 213 -4.71 4.28 -17.30
N GLY A 214 -5.45 5.37 -17.44
CA GLY A 214 -5.44 6.20 -18.64
C GLY A 214 -4.18 7.04 -18.77
N HIS A 215 -3.45 6.86 -19.87
CA HIS A 215 -2.41 7.81 -20.32
C HIS A 215 -2.98 9.23 -20.37
N TYR A 216 -2.64 10.06 -19.39
CA TYR A 216 -3.06 11.45 -19.32
C TYR A 216 -2.77 12.15 -20.66
N GLY A 217 -3.75 12.90 -21.19
CA GLY A 217 -3.72 13.53 -22.53
C GLY A 217 -2.68 14.63 -22.75
N GLY A 218 -1.60 14.66 -21.97
CA GLY A 218 -0.37 15.41 -22.22
C GLY A 218 0.72 14.52 -22.82
N ARG A 219 1.98 14.92 -22.62
CA ARG A 219 3.14 14.08 -22.93
C ARG A 219 3.45 13.23 -21.69
N PRO A 220 3.64 11.90 -21.80
CA PRO A 220 3.99 11.06 -20.66
C PRO A 220 5.28 11.56 -19.98
N THR A 221 5.32 11.44 -18.67
CA THR A 221 6.53 11.62 -17.87
C THR A 221 7.37 10.35 -17.90
N ARG A 222 8.63 10.46 -17.45
CA ARG A 222 9.50 9.29 -17.30
C ARG A 222 8.91 8.24 -16.34
N ASN A 223 8.11 8.64 -15.36
CA ASN A 223 7.50 7.68 -14.44
C ASN A 223 6.33 6.94 -15.10
N ASP A 224 5.62 7.57 -16.03
CA ASP A 224 4.57 6.90 -16.81
C ASP A 224 5.18 5.85 -17.75
N GLU A 225 6.26 6.20 -18.46
CA GLU A 225 6.99 5.25 -19.33
C GLU A 225 7.52 4.03 -18.52
N ILE A 226 8.07 4.26 -17.32
CA ILE A 226 8.53 3.17 -16.42
C ILE A 226 7.36 2.34 -15.90
N LEU A 227 6.22 2.97 -15.60
CA LEU A 227 5.02 2.29 -15.10
C LEU A 227 4.39 1.40 -16.17
N ASP A 228 4.31 1.86 -17.43
CA ASP A 228 3.87 1.06 -18.57
C ASP A 228 4.73 -0.22 -18.72
N ASP A 229 6.06 -0.08 -18.64
CA ASP A 229 7.00 -1.22 -18.65
C ASP A 229 6.71 -2.20 -17.48
N HIS A 230 6.44 -1.70 -16.27
CA HIS A 230 6.10 -2.53 -15.11
C HIS A 230 4.75 -3.25 -15.29
N ILE A 231 3.71 -2.55 -15.76
CA ILE A 231 2.37 -3.14 -16.01
C ILE A 231 2.50 -4.29 -17.02
N LEU A 232 3.19 -4.05 -18.14
CA LEU A 232 3.39 -5.06 -19.19
C LEU A 232 4.23 -6.25 -18.70
N ALA A 233 5.32 -6.00 -17.96
CA ALA A 233 6.16 -7.06 -17.43
C ALA A 233 5.41 -7.96 -16.44
N ILE A 234 4.64 -7.37 -15.53
CA ILE A 234 3.86 -8.11 -14.53
C ILE A 234 2.70 -8.86 -15.19
N PHE A 235 1.95 -8.22 -16.10
CA PHE A 235 0.87 -8.87 -16.84
C PHE A 235 1.37 -10.13 -17.57
N ASN A 236 2.43 -10.00 -18.38
CA ASN A 236 2.99 -11.14 -19.13
C ASN A 236 3.52 -12.24 -18.20
N ARG A 237 4.13 -11.89 -17.05
CA ARG A 237 4.59 -12.87 -16.07
C ARG A 237 3.43 -13.66 -15.46
N ILE A 238 2.34 -12.98 -15.10
CA ILE A 238 1.14 -13.63 -14.56
C ILE A 238 0.51 -14.55 -15.61
N SER A 239 0.33 -14.09 -16.86
CA SER A 239 -0.26 -14.93 -17.92
C SER A 239 0.52 -16.23 -18.15
N ASN A 240 1.85 -16.18 -18.15
CA ASN A 240 2.70 -17.37 -18.28
C ASN A 240 2.58 -18.32 -17.07
N LEU A 241 2.59 -17.77 -15.84
CA LEU A 241 2.42 -18.57 -14.62
C LEU A 241 1.03 -19.19 -14.54
N LEU A 242 -0.01 -18.49 -15.00
CA LEU A 242 -1.38 -18.97 -15.03
C LEU A 242 -1.55 -20.16 -16.00
N GLU A 243 -0.89 -20.16 -17.16
CA GLU A 243 -0.89 -21.32 -18.06
C GLU A 243 -0.32 -22.57 -17.36
N VAL A 244 0.79 -22.42 -16.64
CA VAL A 244 1.42 -23.51 -15.86
C VAL A 244 0.50 -23.97 -14.72
N ALA A 245 -0.03 -23.05 -13.92
CA ALA A 245 -0.91 -23.39 -12.80
C ALA A 245 -2.22 -24.06 -13.26
N THR A 246 -2.79 -23.63 -14.40
CA THR A 246 -3.96 -24.26 -15.04
C THR A 246 -3.67 -25.71 -15.44
N TYR A 247 -2.46 -26.00 -15.94
CA TYR A 247 -2.03 -27.36 -16.25
C TYR A 247 -1.85 -28.18 -14.97
N ASP A 248 -1.13 -27.65 -13.99
CA ASP A 248 -0.81 -28.35 -12.73
C ASP A 248 -2.08 -28.67 -11.93
N ALA A 249 -3.06 -27.76 -11.86
CA ALA A 249 -4.36 -28.00 -11.23
C ALA A 249 -5.11 -29.16 -11.88
N ARG A 250 -5.22 -29.17 -13.22
CA ARG A 250 -5.85 -30.28 -13.97
C ARG A 250 -5.09 -31.60 -13.79
N ASN A 251 -3.76 -31.56 -13.74
CA ASN A 251 -2.93 -32.74 -13.54
C ASN A 251 -3.06 -33.29 -12.12
N ALA A 252 -3.13 -32.43 -11.10
CA ALA A 252 -3.36 -32.82 -9.72
C ALA A 252 -4.74 -33.45 -9.53
N THR A 253 -5.81 -32.86 -10.08
CA THR A 253 -7.16 -33.47 -10.14
C THR A 253 -7.16 -34.81 -10.86
N ARG A 254 -6.39 -34.99 -11.94
CA ARG A 254 -6.23 -36.29 -12.62
C ARG A 254 -5.60 -37.33 -11.68
N ILE A 255 -4.54 -36.94 -10.96
CA ILE A 255 -3.80 -37.81 -10.05
C ILE A 255 -4.64 -38.23 -8.84
N SER A 256 -5.33 -37.28 -8.19
CA SER A 256 -6.19 -37.57 -7.02
C SER A 256 -7.33 -38.51 -7.37
N ASN A 257 -8.03 -38.27 -8.50
CA ASN A 257 -9.10 -39.15 -8.98
C ASN A 257 -8.60 -40.55 -9.31
N ALA A 258 -7.43 -40.68 -9.97
CA ALA A 258 -6.84 -41.99 -10.26
C ALA A 258 -6.51 -42.77 -8.97
N ILE A 259 -5.81 -42.15 -8.01
CA ILE A 259 -5.46 -42.79 -6.73
C ILE A 259 -6.71 -43.13 -5.92
N GLY A 260 -7.69 -42.23 -5.86
CA GLY A 260 -8.97 -42.47 -5.19
C GLY A 260 -9.74 -43.63 -5.80
N SER A 261 -9.76 -43.76 -7.13
CA SER A 261 -10.40 -44.90 -7.81
C SER A 261 -9.75 -46.24 -7.46
N LEU A 262 -8.43 -46.29 -7.29
CA LEU A 262 -7.69 -47.49 -6.90
C LEU A 262 -8.02 -47.88 -5.44
N ALA A 263 -8.11 -46.89 -4.55
CA ALA A 263 -8.43 -47.09 -3.13
C ALA A 263 -9.87 -47.57 -2.87
N LEU A 264 -10.79 -47.40 -3.83
CA LEU A 264 -12.17 -47.93 -3.75
C LEU A 264 -12.30 -49.38 -4.24
N ILE A 265 -11.24 -49.96 -4.82
CA ILE A 265 -11.23 -51.31 -5.41
C ILE A 265 -10.44 -52.31 -4.53
N SER A 266 -9.63 -51.80 -3.59
CA SER A 266 -8.82 -52.56 -2.62
C SER A 266 -9.53 -52.82 -1.29
#